data_AF-A0A8H7YW53-F1
#
_entry.id   AF-A0A8H7YW53-F1
#
_cell.length_a   1.000
_cell.length_b   1.000
_cell.length_c   1.000
_cell.angle_alpha   90.00
_cell.angle_beta   90.00
_cell.angle_gamma   90.00
#
_symmetry.space_group_name_H-M   'P 1'
#
loop_
_entity.id
_entity.type
_entity.pdbx_description
1 polymer ?
#
loop_
_entity_poly.entity_id
_entity_poly.type
_entity_poly.pdbx_seq_one_letter_code
_entity_poly.pdbx_strand_id
1 'polypeptide(L)'
;MEDTPRESSVEGQLSPDDFNTEEMALRDELDGKLRAAVDVYSEAPYGSFDCLTFRLREVNIKLALSQLDWRVLSRKYKSTNENDPAYSDLIRHYYLEQGLFVSERERLGRELWHLYQKSVEQEAHSERGLSMRKQNDNATELFMLLLGELALEEEERFLADMERAYGLAEAGGEVWSPITGWAKKADVSAAQIFPRQIGQEKLATIFGDTFDGNIHGAENGLFLPTALKSAFEDYKVAIIPDTIEAHPCEYKFVVLDPNILNLRVKVEMTFDELNGRRLIFRPGCDFKPNWRFLHFHYAVAMRLALQKSGSSRELSQGVLSELGGVWKDPTMVINAELLDGFVRALEAYRGIWEKKMKAEQTSAKEGELSED
;
A
#
# COMPACT_ATOMS: atom_id res chain seq x y z
N MET A 1 -23.47 -40.43 17.81
CA MET A 1 -23.36 -40.30 16.35
C MET A 1 -22.56 -39.05 16.13
N GLU A 2 -21.32 -39.21 15.69
CA GLU A 2 -20.40 -38.13 15.37
C GLU A 2 -20.83 -37.52 14.03
N ASP A 3 -21.34 -36.29 14.06
CA ASP A 3 -21.52 -35.48 12.85
C ASP A 3 -20.19 -34.79 12.54
N THR A 4 -19.28 -35.56 11.96
CA THR A 4 -18.16 -35.00 11.19
C THR A 4 -18.75 -34.24 10.00
N PRO A 5 -18.44 -32.94 9.80
CA PRO A 5 -18.83 -32.25 8.59
C PRO A 5 -18.21 -32.99 7.40
N ARG A 6 -19.02 -33.51 6.49
CA ARG A 6 -18.51 -33.99 5.20
C ARG A 6 -17.79 -32.82 4.54
N GLU A 7 -16.49 -32.98 4.29
CA GLU A 7 -15.78 -32.17 3.31
C GLU A 7 -16.59 -32.25 2.00
N SER A 8 -17.34 -31.19 1.69
CA SER A 8 -17.90 -31.02 0.35
C SER A 8 -16.71 -30.71 -0.55
N SER A 9 -16.18 -31.73 -1.21
CA SER A 9 -15.10 -31.62 -2.18
C SER A 9 -15.48 -30.60 -3.26
N VAL A 10 -14.92 -29.40 -3.16
CA VAL A 10 -14.94 -28.36 -4.22
C VAL A 10 -13.98 -28.71 -5.36
N GLU A 11 -13.14 -29.74 -5.17
CA GLU A 11 -12.40 -30.38 -6.26
C GLU A 11 -13.37 -30.86 -7.35
N GLY A 12 -13.52 -30.05 -8.40
CA GLY A 12 -14.27 -30.38 -9.61
C GLY A 12 -15.40 -29.42 -10.04
N GLN A 13 -15.60 -28.27 -9.40
CA GLN A 13 -16.68 -27.34 -9.81
C GLN A 13 -16.32 -26.36 -10.94
N LEU A 14 -15.05 -25.99 -11.04
CA LEU A 14 -14.48 -25.19 -12.12
C LEU A 14 -13.51 -26.04 -12.94
N SER A 15 -13.74 -26.09 -14.26
CA SER A 15 -12.81 -26.62 -15.26
C SER A 15 -11.90 -25.49 -15.76
N PRO A 16 -10.67 -25.77 -16.23
CA PRO A 16 -9.86 -24.78 -16.93
C PRO A 16 -10.62 -24.06 -18.06
N ASP A 17 -11.56 -24.74 -18.72
CA ASP A 17 -12.40 -24.17 -19.78
C ASP A 17 -13.39 -23.09 -19.30
N ASP A 18 -13.66 -22.98 -18.00
CA ASP A 18 -14.54 -21.96 -17.43
C ASP A 18 -13.87 -20.57 -17.33
N PHE A 19 -12.53 -20.54 -17.38
CA PHE A 19 -11.72 -19.33 -17.28
C PHE A 19 -11.46 -18.74 -18.66
N ASN A 20 -11.47 -17.42 -18.77
CA ASN A 20 -10.93 -16.77 -19.97
C ASN A 20 -9.38 -16.79 -19.93
N THR A 21 -8.74 -16.38 -21.04
CA THR A 21 -7.27 -16.44 -21.16
C THR A 21 -6.54 -15.61 -20.10
N GLU A 22 -7.04 -14.43 -19.76
CA GLU A 22 -6.44 -13.55 -18.75
C GLU A 22 -6.63 -14.10 -17.33
N GLU A 23 -7.83 -14.62 -17.04
CA GLU A 23 -8.17 -15.28 -15.77
C GLU A 23 -7.33 -16.52 -15.53
N MET A 24 -7.08 -17.30 -16.58
CA MET A 24 -6.27 -18.50 -16.47
C MET A 24 -4.80 -18.18 -16.22
N ALA A 25 -4.27 -17.18 -16.93
CA ALA A 25 -2.91 -16.68 -16.67
C ALA A 25 -2.76 -16.15 -15.23
N LEU A 26 -3.74 -15.40 -14.74
CA LEU A 26 -3.74 -14.90 -13.36
C LEU A 26 -3.81 -16.04 -12.35
N ARG A 27 -4.65 -17.05 -12.57
CA ARG A 27 -4.72 -18.23 -11.70
C ARG A 27 -3.40 -18.97 -11.65
N ASP A 28 -2.78 -19.23 -12.81
CA ASP A 28 -1.49 -19.92 -12.89
C ASP A 28 -0.38 -19.14 -12.16
N GLU A 29 -0.39 -17.81 -12.28
CA GLU A 29 0.52 -16.93 -11.53
C GLU A 29 0.29 -17.03 -10.03
N LEU A 30 -0.96 -16.95 -9.57
CA LEU A 30 -1.32 -17.06 -8.16
C LEU A 30 -0.97 -18.44 -7.59
N ASP A 31 -1.24 -19.52 -8.31
CA ASP A 31 -0.88 -20.89 -7.93
C ASP A 31 0.65 -21.07 -7.88
N GLY A 32 1.39 -20.40 -8.77
CA GLY A 32 2.85 -20.33 -8.73
C GLY A 32 3.36 -19.60 -7.48
N LYS A 33 2.78 -18.44 -7.17
CA LYS A 33 3.10 -17.66 -5.95
C LYS A 33 2.74 -18.43 -4.69
N LEU A 34 1.62 -19.18 -4.69
CA LEU A 34 1.17 -19.98 -3.56
C LEU A 34 2.18 -21.09 -3.26
N ARG A 35 2.59 -21.85 -4.28
CA ARG A 35 3.62 -22.89 -4.15
C ARG A 35 4.92 -22.31 -3.59
N ALA A 36 5.39 -21.20 -4.16
CA ALA A 36 6.59 -20.53 -3.68
C ALA A 36 6.45 -20.05 -2.21
N ALA A 37 5.29 -19.54 -1.80
CA ALA A 37 5.05 -19.11 -0.42
C ALA A 37 5.04 -20.30 0.57
N VAL A 38 4.44 -21.43 0.17
CA VAL A 38 4.37 -22.66 0.98
C VAL A 38 5.74 -23.33 1.10
N ASP A 39 6.51 -23.37 0.02
CA ASP A 39 7.85 -23.98 0.00
C ASP A 39 8.78 -23.27 0.98
N VAL A 40 8.81 -21.93 0.95
CA VAL A 40 9.66 -21.12 1.84
C VAL A 40 9.19 -21.17 3.30
N TYR A 41 7.88 -21.32 3.53
CA TYR A 41 7.32 -21.48 4.87
C TYR A 41 7.85 -22.74 5.60
N SER A 42 8.12 -23.82 4.86
CA SER A 42 8.54 -25.10 5.45
C SER A 42 9.91 -25.08 6.12
N GLU A 43 10.75 -24.09 5.78
CA GLU A 43 12.11 -23.94 6.29
C GLU A 43 12.22 -22.93 7.44
N ALA A 44 11.19 -22.10 7.65
CA ALA A 44 11.19 -21.05 8.66
C ALA A 44 10.83 -21.60 10.07
N PRO A 45 11.52 -21.19 11.16
CA PRO A 45 11.18 -21.64 12.51
C PRO A 45 9.74 -21.26 12.89
N TYR A 46 8.98 -22.21 13.43
CA TYR A 46 7.58 -21.99 13.79
C TYR A 46 7.41 -20.79 14.75
N GLY A 47 6.49 -19.88 14.42
CA GLY A 47 6.21 -18.69 15.21
C GLY A 47 7.29 -17.59 15.12
N SER A 48 8.30 -17.78 14.25
CA SER A 48 9.24 -16.71 13.89
C SER A 48 8.57 -15.65 13.02
N PHE A 49 9.25 -14.50 12.94
CA PHE A 49 8.83 -13.39 12.11
C PHE A 49 8.63 -13.79 10.64
N ASP A 50 9.61 -14.50 10.09
CA ASP A 50 9.61 -14.96 8.70
C ASP A 50 8.49 -15.98 8.47
N CYS A 51 8.33 -16.94 9.38
CA CYS A 51 7.26 -17.95 9.34
C CYS A 51 5.87 -17.33 9.26
N LEU A 52 5.58 -16.33 10.11
CA LEU A 52 4.28 -15.65 10.10
C LEU A 52 4.08 -14.79 8.85
N THR A 53 5.15 -14.17 8.34
CA THR A 53 5.10 -13.37 7.10
C THR A 53 4.81 -14.25 5.88
N PHE A 54 5.44 -15.43 5.77
CA PHE A 54 5.17 -16.37 4.69
C PHE A 54 3.75 -16.95 4.77
N ARG A 55 3.28 -17.31 5.97
CA ARG A 55 1.88 -17.73 6.15
C ARG A 55 0.89 -16.63 5.80
N LEU A 56 1.17 -15.37 6.14
CA LEU A 56 0.29 -14.27 5.80
C LEU A 56 0.19 -14.09 4.28
N ARG A 57 1.32 -14.24 3.59
CA ARG A 57 1.37 -14.22 2.13
C ARG A 57 0.57 -15.36 1.51
N GLU A 58 0.74 -16.58 2.02
CA GLU A 58 -0.05 -17.75 1.61
C GLU A 58 -1.56 -17.47 1.73
N VAL A 59 -2.00 -16.93 2.87
CA VAL A 59 -3.41 -16.60 3.12
C VAL A 59 -3.91 -15.50 2.18
N ASN A 60 -3.12 -14.46 1.92
CA ASN A 60 -3.49 -13.40 0.98
C ASN A 60 -3.65 -13.95 -0.45
N ILE A 61 -2.75 -14.84 -0.88
CA ILE A 61 -2.84 -15.49 -2.19
C ILE A 61 -4.08 -16.39 -2.27
N LYS A 62 -4.36 -17.16 -1.21
CA LYS A 62 -5.59 -17.97 -1.11
C LYS A 62 -6.87 -17.13 -1.18
N LEU A 63 -6.87 -15.95 -0.55
CA LEU A 63 -7.97 -14.99 -0.63
C LEU A 63 -8.20 -14.52 -2.08
N ALA A 64 -7.12 -14.17 -2.79
CA ALA A 64 -7.17 -13.74 -4.18
C ALA A 64 -7.64 -14.86 -5.12
N LEU A 65 -7.15 -16.09 -4.94
CA LEU A 65 -7.61 -17.27 -5.68
C LEU A 65 -9.11 -17.52 -5.46
N SER A 66 -9.56 -17.48 -4.21
CA SER A 66 -10.98 -17.66 -3.86
C SER A 66 -11.87 -16.57 -4.48
N GLN A 67 -11.41 -15.30 -4.51
CA GLN A 67 -12.13 -14.21 -5.18
C GLN A 67 -12.21 -14.38 -6.71
N LEU A 68 -11.12 -14.82 -7.33
CA LEU A 68 -11.07 -15.15 -8.76
C LEU A 68 -12.06 -16.28 -9.08
N ASP A 69 -12.05 -17.34 -8.28
CA ASP A 69 -12.94 -18.50 -8.45
C ASP A 69 -14.40 -18.10 -8.29
N TRP A 70 -14.70 -17.24 -7.31
CA TRP A 70 -16.04 -16.68 -7.14
C TRP A 70 -16.49 -15.84 -8.33
N ARG A 71 -15.60 -15.02 -8.92
CA ARG A 71 -15.91 -14.23 -10.13
C ARG A 71 -16.29 -15.15 -11.29
N VAL A 72 -15.54 -16.22 -11.50
CA VAL A 72 -15.76 -17.20 -12.57
C VAL A 72 -17.05 -18.00 -12.31
N LEU A 73 -17.25 -18.50 -11.08
CA LEU A 73 -18.48 -19.20 -10.68
C LEU A 73 -19.72 -18.32 -10.84
N SER A 74 -19.68 -17.08 -10.36
CA SER A 74 -20.79 -16.13 -10.48
C SER A 74 -21.17 -15.89 -11.94
N ARG A 75 -20.18 -15.84 -12.85
CA ARG A 75 -20.43 -15.74 -14.29
C ARG A 75 -21.05 -17.02 -14.85
N LYS A 76 -20.51 -18.19 -14.51
CA LYS A 76 -21.00 -19.50 -14.96
C LYS A 76 -22.46 -19.75 -14.58
N TYR A 77 -22.83 -19.35 -13.37
CA TYR A 77 -24.18 -19.56 -12.83
C TYR A 77 -25.14 -18.37 -13.00
N LYS A 78 -24.74 -17.32 -13.73
CA LYS A 78 -25.52 -16.07 -13.92
C LYS A 78 -26.95 -16.26 -14.45
N SER A 79 -27.22 -17.35 -15.17
CA SER A 79 -28.54 -17.68 -15.73
C SER A 79 -29.36 -18.67 -14.89
N THR A 80 -28.84 -19.08 -13.73
CA THR A 80 -29.48 -20.07 -12.85
C THR A 80 -30.46 -19.37 -11.91
N ASN A 81 -31.57 -20.02 -11.58
CA ASN A 81 -32.56 -19.48 -10.63
C ASN A 81 -31.89 -19.29 -9.27
N GLU A 82 -32.03 -18.10 -8.65
CA GLU A 82 -31.47 -17.78 -7.33
C GLU A 82 -31.91 -18.76 -6.23
N ASN A 83 -33.02 -19.48 -6.44
CA ASN A 83 -33.53 -20.51 -5.54
C ASN A 83 -32.96 -21.93 -5.80
N ASP A 84 -31.96 -22.09 -6.67
CA ASP A 84 -31.28 -23.38 -6.85
C ASP A 84 -30.49 -23.74 -5.57
N PRO A 85 -30.78 -24.88 -4.92
CA PRO A 85 -30.06 -25.34 -3.74
C PRO A 85 -28.55 -25.48 -3.97
N ALA A 86 -28.13 -25.90 -5.17
CA ALA A 86 -26.72 -26.08 -5.51
C ALA A 86 -25.98 -24.73 -5.59
N TYR A 87 -26.63 -23.71 -6.17
CA TYR A 87 -26.09 -22.35 -6.21
C TYR A 87 -26.05 -21.70 -4.81
N SER A 88 -27.07 -21.95 -3.99
CA SER A 88 -27.11 -21.49 -2.60
C SER A 88 -26.03 -22.14 -1.72
N ASP A 89 -25.73 -23.43 -1.93
CA ASP A 89 -24.66 -24.13 -1.24
C ASP A 89 -23.27 -23.62 -1.69
N LEU A 90 -23.09 -23.32 -2.99
CA LEU A 90 -21.88 -22.69 -3.54
C LEU A 90 -21.60 -21.32 -2.91
N ILE A 91 -22.60 -20.44 -2.87
CA ILE A 91 -22.50 -19.13 -2.22
C ILE A 91 -22.06 -19.29 -0.76
N ARG A 92 -22.72 -20.20 -0.03
CA ARG A 92 -22.44 -20.45 1.38
C ARG A 92 -21.01 -20.92 1.59
N HIS A 93 -20.53 -21.83 0.73
CA HIS A 93 -19.17 -22.33 0.78
C HIS A 93 -18.15 -21.21 0.58
N TYR A 94 -18.33 -20.38 -0.46
CA TYR A 94 -17.45 -19.24 -0.72
C TYR A 94 -17.38 -18.28 0.47
N TYR A 95 -18.51 -17.88 1.05
CA TYR A 95 -18.51 -17.00 2.22
C TYR A 95 -17.84 -17.61 3.44
N LEU A 96 -17.98 -18.92 3.66
CA LEU A 96 -17.31 -19.63 4.74
C LEU A 96 -15.78 -19.66 4.52
N GLU A 97 -15.35 -20.00 3.31
CA GLU A 97 -13.94 -20.06 2.93
C GLU A 97 -13.27 -18.67 3.06
N GLN A 98 -13.89 -17.62 2.49
CA GLN A 98 -13.43 -16.25 2.65
C GLN A 98 -13.37 -15.84 4.13
N GLY A 99 -14.40 -16.20 4.91
CA GLY A 99 -14.42 -15.97 6.35
C GLY A 99 -13.22 -16.59 7.08
N LEU A 100 -12.84 -17.82 6.70
CA LEU A 100 -11.68 -18.51 7.25
C LEU A 100 -10.37 -17.80 6.87
N PHE A 101 -10.18 -17.44 5.60
CA PHE A 101 -8.96 -16.75 5.15
C PHE A 101 -8.82 -15.35 5.76
N VAL A 102 -9.91 -14.58 5.82
CA VAL A 102 -9.90 -13.27 6.48
C VAL A 102 -9.57 -13.41 7.97
N SER A 103 -10.18 -14.37 8.66
CA SER A 103 -9.92 -14.61 10.08
C SER A 103 -8.48 -15.02 10.35
N GLU A 104 -7.91 -15.86 9.48
CA GLU A 104 -6.51 -16.31 9.60
C GLU A 104 -5.53 -15.19 9.29
N ARG A 105 -5.82 -14.36 8.26
CA ARG A 105 -5.06 -13.15 7.93
C ARG A 105 -4.99 -12.24 9.16
N GLU A 106 -6.13 -11.96 9.78
CA GLU A 106 -6.20 -11.16 10.99
C GLU A 106 -5.44 -11.77 12.17
N ARG A 107 -5.52 -13.10 12.37
CA ARG A 107 -4.80 -13.81 13.44
C ARG A 107 -3.29 -13.68 13.28
N LEU A 108 -2.76 -14.07 12.12
CA LEU A 108 -1.33 -13.98 11.78
C LEU A 108 -0.83 -12.55 11.92
N GLY A 109 -1.69 -11.63 11.54
CA GLY A 109 -1.49 -10.23 11.69
C GLY A 109 -1.26 -9.68 13.08
N ARG A 110 -2.18 -10.03 13.98
CA ARG A 110 -2.05 -9.73 15.40
C ARG A 110 -0.77 -10.33 15.97
N GLU A 111 -0.39 -11.53 15.55
CA GLU A 111 0.86 -12.18 15.98
C GLU A 111 2.11 -11.44 15.48
N LEU A 112 2.16 -11.03 14.21
CA LEU A 112 3.25 -10.21 13.66
C LEU A 112 3.37 -8.87 14.39
N TRP A 113 2.23 -8.23 14.64
CA TRP A 113 2.18 -6.99 15.41
C TRP A 113 2.70 -7.16 16.84
N HIS A 114 2.31 -8.24 17.53
CA HIS A 114 2.83 -8.55 18.86
C HIS A 114 4.34 -8.82 18.87
N LEU A 115 4.87 -9.53 17.88
CA LEU A 115 6.32 -9.73 17.74
C LEU A 115 7.05 -8.41 17.50
N TYR A 116 6.48 -7.55 16.66
CA TYR A 116 7.03 -6.22 16.42
C TYR A 116 7.03 -5.39 17.71
N GLN A 117 5.90 -5.29 18.40
CA GLN A 117 5.79 -4.57 19.67
C GLN A 117 6.79 -5.09 20.70
N LYS A 118 6.91 -6.41 20.86
CA LYS A 118 7.87 -7.02 21.77
C LYS A 118 9.32 -6.66 21.41
N SER A 119 9.65 -6.60 20.11
CA SER A 119 11.00 -6.19 19.66
C SER A 119 11.28 -4.72 19.98
N VAL A 120 10.28 -3.84 19.82
CA VAL A 120 10.38 -2.40 20.14
C VAL A 120 10.40 -2.17 21.65
N GLU A 121 9.62 -2.92 22.45
CA GLU A 121 9.61 -2.85 23.92
C GLU A 121 10.91 -3.37 24.54
N GLN A 122 11.56 -4.34 23.91
CA GLN A 122 12.91 -4.78 24.29
C GLN A 122 13.97 -3.71 24.01
N GLU A 123 13.74 -2.82 23.06
CA GLU A 123 14.61 -1.67 22.74
C GLU A 123 14.26 -0.42 23.57
N ALA A 124 13.01 -0.27 24.01
CA ALA A 124 12.51 0.91 24.72
C ALA A 124 11.96 0.55 26.12
N HIS A 125 12.83 0.52 27.12
CA HIS A 125 12.40 0.56 28.51
C HIS A 125 11.77 1.92 28.83
N SER A 126 10.42 2.01 28.87
CA SER A 126 9.65 2.75 29.91
C SER A 126 8.18 3.04 29.52
N GLU A 127 7.30 2.63 30.43
CA GLU A 127 5.97 3.11 30.86
C GLU A 127 5.13 4.05 29.96
N ARG A 128 3.97 3.54 29.50
CA ARG A 128 2.65 4.22 29.63
C ARG A 128 1.48 3.30 29.27
N GLY A 129 0.99 2.55 30.24
CA GLY A 129 -0.22 1.73 30.09
C GLY A 129 -1.46 2.54 30.46
N LEU A 130 -2.35 2.74 29.49
CA LEU A 130 -3.83 2.85 29.58
C LEU A 130 -4.43 3.76 28.47
N SER A 131 -3.65 4.67 27.87
CA SER A 131 -4.04 5.37 26.62
C SER A 131 -3.70 4.57 25.34
N MET A 132 -2.89 3.53 25.48
CA MET A 132 -2.31 2.75 24.37
C MET A 132 -3.24 1.68 23.79
N ARG A 133 -4.34 1.31 24.45
CA ARG A 133 -5.13 0.13 24.04
C ARG A 133 -5.91 0.38 22.75
N LYS A 134 -6.65 1.49 22.68
CA LYS A 134 -7.41 1.89 21.49
C LYS A 134 -6.51 2.32 20.32
N GLN A 135 -5.37 2.95 20.63
CA GLN A 135 -4.34 3.28 19.64
C GLN A 135 -3.66 2.03 19.07
N ASN A 136 -3.44 0.99 19.89
CA ASN A 136 -2.88 -0.28 19.42
C ASN A 136 -3.85 -1.03 18.52
N ASP A 137 -5.15 -1.03 18.81
CA ASP A 137 -6.13 -1.74 17.97
C ASP A 137 -6.19 -1.12 16.56
N ASN A 138 -6.25 0.22 16.46
CA ASN A 138 -6.23 0.92 15.17
C ASN A 138 -4.90 0.73 14.41
N ALA A 139 -3.77 0.77 15.11
CA ALA A 139 -2.46 0.57 14.49
C ALA A 139 -2.29 -0.88 13.99
N THR A 140 -2.81 -1.85 14.74
CA THR A 140 -2.80 -3.27 14.34
C THR A 140 -3.63 -3.47 13.07
N GLU A 141 -4.85 -2.92 13.03
CA GLU A 141 -5.70 -3.03 11.84
C GLU A 141 -5.06 -2.37 10.61
N LEU A 142 -4.51 -1.16 10.75
CA LEU A 142 -3.80 -0.47 9.66
C LEU A 142 -2.56 -1.22 9.19
N PHE A 143 -1.79 -1.78 10.13
CA PHE A 143 -0.65 -2.64 9.82
C PHE A 143 -1.06 -3.86 9.01
N MET A 144 -2.21 -4.44 9.33
CA MET A 144 -2.76 -5.56 8.56
C MET A 144 -3.20 -5.22 7.17
N LEU A 145 -3.82 -4.06 7.01
CA LEU A 145 -4.16 -3.57 5.70
C LEU A 145 -2.89 -3.31 4.89
N LEU A 146 -1.87 -2.67 5.46
CA LEU A 146 -0.58 -2.42 4.79
C LEU A 146 0.17 -3.69 4.36
N LEU A 147 -0.04 -4.82 5.05
CA LEU A 147 0.50 -6.12 4.66
C LEU A 147 -0.31 -6.81 3.54
N GLY A 148 -1.46 -6.26 3.16
CA GLY A 148 -2.24 -6.77 2.03
C GLY A 148 -1.48 -6.66 0.71
N GLU A 149 -1.56 -7.71 -0.11
CA GLU A 149 -1.14 -7.63 -1.51
C GLU A 149 -2.28 -7.02 -2.33
N LEU A 150 -1.96 -6.09 -3.23
CA LEU A 150 -2.92 -5.56 -4.20
C LEU A 150 -3.12 -6.59 -5.32
N ALA A 151 -4.34 -6.76 -5.80
CA ALA A 151 -4.58 -7.62 -6.94
C ALA A 151 -4.00 -6.99 -8.22
N LEU A 152 -3.52 -7.82 -9.15
CA LEU A 152 -2.92 -7.35 -10.40
C LEU A 152 -3.89 -6.45 -11.17
N GLU A 153 -5.18 -6.81 -11.21
CA GLU A 153 -6.20 -6.02 -11.90
C GLU A 153 -6.41 -4.63 -11.28
N GLU A 154 -6.16 -4.47 -9.98
CA GLU A 154 -6.25 -3.17 -9.32
C GLU A 154 -5.06 -2.28 -9.69
N GLU A 155 -3.87 -2.87 -9.89
CA GLU A 155 -2.69 -2.17 -10.37
C GLU A 155 -2.85 -1.75 -11.83
N GLU A 156 -3.31 -2.65 -12.69
CA GLU A 156 -3.57 -2.36 -14.11
C GLU A 156 -4.65 -1.27 -14.27
N ARG A 157 -5.75 -1.37 -13.51
CA ARG A 157 -6.83 -0.37 -13.55
C ARG A 157 -6.34 1.02 -13.14
N PHE A 158 -5.50 1.09 -12.11
CA PHE A 158 -4.92 2.35 -11.66
C PHE A 158 -3.97 2.94 -12.70
N LEU A 159 -3.10 2.11 -13.30
CA LEU A 159 -2.22 2.56 -14.38
C LEU A 159 -3.00 3.07 -15.59
N ALA A 160 -4.06 2.37 -16.00
CA ALA A 160 -4.92 2.79 -17.10
C ALA A 160 -5.61 4.14 -16.82
N ASP A 161 -6.08 4.37 -15.60
CA ASP A 161 -6.70 5.65 -15.22
C ASP A 161 -5.67 6.77 -15.12
N MET A 162 -4.48 6.48 -14.58
CA MET A 162 -3.34 7.40 -14.56
C MET A 162 -2.94 7.84 -15.97
N GLU A 163 -2.84 6.91 -16.91
CA GLU A 163 -2.52 7.20 -18.32
C GLU A 163 -3.59 8.05 -18.99
N ARG A 164 -4.87 7.82 -18.67
CA ARG A 164 -5.97 8.66 -19.17
C ARG A 164 -5.89 10.09 -18.64
N ALA A 165 -5.57 10.25 -17.35
CA ALA A 165 -5.52 11.56 -16.71
C ALA A 165 -4.27 12.36 -17.12
N TYR A 166 -3.11 11.74 -17.11
CA TYR A 166 -1.80 12.40 -17.32
C TYR A 166 -1.25 12.26 -18.75
N GLY A 167 -1.72 11.30 -19.53
CA GLY A 167 -1.29 11.08 -20.92
C GLY A 167 -2.10 11.89 -21.93
N LEU A 168 -1.54 12.08 -23.13
CA LEU A 168 -2.22 12.61 -24.30
C LEU A 168 -2.26 11.53 -25.38
N ALA A 169 -3.42 11.31 -26.00
CA ALA A 169 -3.56 10.36 -27.10
C ALA A 169 -2.60 10.67 -28.27
N GLU A 170 -2.25 11.95 -28.45
CA GLU A 170 -1.39 12.47 -29.52
C GLU A 170 0.11 12.42 -29.17
N ALA A 171 0.48 12.21 -27.90
CA ALA A 171 1.85 12.33 -27.42
C ALA A 171 2.68 11.02 -27.52
N GLY A 172 2.24 10.05 -28.32
CA GLY A 172 3.09 8.91 -28.74
C GLY A 172 3.75 8.11 -27.62
N GLY A 173 3.09 7.95 -26.46
CA GLY A 173 3.63 7.20 -25.31
C GLY A 173 4.36 8.04 -24.26
N GLU A 174 4.17 9.37 -24.27
CA GLU A 174 4.60 10.26 -23.19
C GLU A 174 3.49 10.51 -22.17
N VAL A 175 3.89 10.70 -20.91
CA VAL A 175 3.01 11.04 -19.80
C VAL A 175 3.53 12.28 -19.07
N TRP A 176 2.61 13.06 -18.48
CA TRP A 176 2.96 14.28 -17.76
C TRP A 176 3.33 14.00 -16.30
N SER A 177 4.52 14.42 -15.89
CA SER A 177 4.94 14.49 -14.49
C SER A 177 4.79 15.93 -13.97
N PRO A 178 4.01 16.18 -12.90
CA PRO A 178 3.87 17.54 -12.36
C PRO A 178 5.16 18.18 -11.82
N ILE A 179 6.21 17.37 -11.62
CA ILE A 179 7.51 17.83 -11.10
C ILE A 179 8.53 17.97 -12.22
N THR A 180 8.53 17.05 -13.19
CA THR A 180 9.58 16.97 -14.22
C THR A 180 9.11 17.22 -15.66
N GLY A 181 7.83 17.49 -15.87
CA GLY A 181 7.22 17.74 -17.19
C GLY A 181 6.95 16.46 -17.98
N TRP A 182 6.90 16.58 -19.32
CA TRP A 182 6.76 15.44 -20.21
C TRP A 182 7.91 14.46 -20.06
N ALA A 183 7.58 13.18 -19.96
CA ALA A 183 8.54 12.10 -19.91
C ALA A 183 8.02 10.89 -20.68
N LYS A 184 8.95 10.09 -21.22
CA LYS A 184 8.61 8.80 -21.81
C LYS A 184 8.06 7.89 -20.71
N LYS A 185 7.03 7.11 -21.02
CA LYS A 185 6.43 6.16 -20.07
C LYS A 185 7.44 5.19 -19.46
N ALA A 186 8.50 4.82 -20.18
CA ALA A 186 9.56 3.95 -19.68
C ALA A 186 10.45 4.59 -18.58
N ASP A 187 10.50 5.92 -18.51
CA ASP A 187 11.39 6.66 -17.60
C ASP A 187 10.68 7.12 -16.31
N VAL A 188 9.38 6.82 -16.19
CA VAL A 188 8.55 7.20 -15.05
C VAL A 188 7.66 6.04 -14.62
N SER A 189 7.15 6.12 -13.40
CA SER A 189 6.21 5.14 -12.87
C SER A 189 5.12 5.84 -12.07
N ALA A 190 3.95 5.22 -11.99
CA ALA A 190 2.87 5.75 -11.17
C ALA A 190 3.22 5.56 -9.69
N ALA A 191 3.49 6.68 -9.02
CA ALA A 191 3.67 6.75 -7.58
C ALA A 191 2.32 6.90 -6.89
N GLN A 192 2.12 6.19 -5.80
CA GLN A 192 0.91 6.29 -4.99
C GLN A 192 1.07 7.38 -3.93
N ILE A 193 0.02 8.20 -3.74
CA ILE A 193 0.01 9.23 -2.70
C ILE A 193 -0.46 8.62 -1.37
N PHE A 194 -1.58 7.91 -1.42
CA PHE A 194 -2.17 7.20 -0.30
C PHE A 194 -2.09 5.68 -0.56
N PRO A 195 -1.67 4.86 0.43
CA PRO A 195 -1.49 3.43 0.24
C PRO A 195 -2.81 2.73 -0.08
N ARG A 196 -2.90 2.11 -1.27
CA ARG A 196 -4.14 1.47 -1.74
C ARG A 196 -4.53 0.25 -0.92
N GLN A 197 -3.56 -0.37 -0.25
CA GLN A 197 -3.77 -1.55 0.60
C GLN A 197 -4.72 -1.28 1.77
N ILE A 198 -4.91 0.00 2.14
CA ILE A 198 -5.86 0.41 3.17
C ILE A 198 -7.31 0.17 2.76
N GLY A 199 -7.61 0.11 1.46
CA GLY A 199 -8.94 -0.15 0.93
C GLY A 199 -9.84 1.09 0.86
N GLN A 200 -10.77 1.07 -0.09
CA GLN A 200 -11.72 2.16 -0.36
C GLN A 200 -12.68 2.38 0.82
N GLU A 201 -13.09 1.30 1.47
CA GLU A 201 -14.03 1.27 2.60
C GLU A 201 -13.50 1.98 3.84
N LYS A 202 -12.17 2.09 3.99
CA LYS A 202 -11.54 2.78 5.12
C LYS A 202 -11.38 4.27 4.91
N LEU A 203 -11.57 4.78 3.69
CA LEU A 203 -11.42 6.21 3.41
C LEU A 203 -12.37 7.07 4.24
N ALA A 204 -13.61 6.62 4.46
CA ALA A 204 -14.59 7.33 5.29
C ALA A 204 -14.14 7.43 6.76
N THR A 205 -13.46 6.41 7.28
CA THR A 205 -12.89 6.44 8.64
C THR A 205 -11.74 7.43 8.77
N ILE A 206 -10.97 7.63 7.69
CA ILE A 206 -9.76 8.45 7.68
C ILE A 206 -10.06 9.92 7.37
N PHE A 207 -10.91 10.16 6.37
CA PHE A 207 -11.21 11.46 5.80
C PHE A 207 -12.64 11.96 6.10
N GLY A 208 -13.45 11.14 6.78
CA GLY A 208 -14.84 11.40 7.11
C GLY A 208 -15.84 10.88 6.06
N ASP A 209 -17.08 10.63 6.50
CA ASP A 209 -18.15 10.01 5.70
C ASP A 209 -18.56 10.78 4.43
N THR A 210 -18.15 12.05 4.33
CA THR A 210 -18.44 12.91 3.17
C THR A 210 -17.34 12.87 2.11
N PHE A 211 -16.30 12.07 2.30
CA PHE A 211 -15.22 11.92 1.33
C PHE A 211 -15.59 10.89 0.25
N ASP A 212 -15.54 11.34 -1.00
CA ASP A 212 -15.91 10.61 -2.21
C ASP A 212 -14.72 10.27 -3.11
N GLY A 213 -13.49 10.44 -2.60
CA GLY A 213 -12.28 10.12 -3.35
C GLY A 213 -12.15 8.62 -3.64
N ASN A 214 -11.57 8.30 -4.80
CA ASN A 214 -11.31 6.97 -5.29
C ASN A 214 -9.84 6.60 -5.07
N ILE A 215 -9.58 5.67 -4.16
CA ILE A 215 -8.23 5.19 -3.84
C ILE A 215 -7.54 4.49 -5.02
N HIS A 216 -8.33 3.93 -5.94
CA HIS A 216 -7.86 3.25 -7.15
C HIS A 216 -7.84 4.16 -8.38
N GLY A 217 -8.26 5.42 -8.23
CA GLY A 217 -8.30 6.40 -9.32
C GLY A 217 -7.00 7.18 -9.45
N ALA A 218 -6.86 7.87 -10.58
CA ALA A 218 -5.69 8.70 -10.87
C ALA A 218 -5.50 9.83 -9.84
N GLU A 219 -6.55 10.24 -9.12
CA GLU A 219 -6.47 11.28 -8.10
C GLU A 219 -5.60 10.88 -6.90
N ASN A 220 -5.32 9.59 -6.74
CA ASN A 220 -4.39 9.03 -5.76
C ASN A 220 -2.97 8.80 -6.32
N GLY A 221 -2.65 9.35 -7.49
CA GLY A 221 -1.40 9.04 -8.17
C GLY A 221 -0.72 10.23 -8.85
N LEU A 222 0.60 10.05 -9.05
CA LEU A 222 1.47 10.95 -9.80
C LEU A 222 2.44 10.14 -10.67
N PHE A 223 2.73 10.56 -11.90
CA PHE A 223 3.86 9.99 -12.64
C PHE A 223 5.17 10.65 -12.20
N LEU A 224 6.06 9.85 -11.62
CA LEU A 224 7.33 10.31 -11.06
C LEU A 224 8.49 9.46 -11.61
N PRO A 225 9.69 10.04 -11.83
CA PRO A 225 10.90 9.27 -12.09
C PRO A 225 11.20 8.29 -10.94
N THR A 226 11.84 7.16 -11.23
CA THR A 226 12.06 6.06 -10.25
C THR A 226 12.64 6.51 -8.92
N ALA A 227 13.70 7.34 -8.94
CA ALA A 227 14.32 7.86 -7.73
C ALA A 227 13.36 8.73 -6.91
N LEU A 228 12.54 9.54 -7.59
CA LEU A 228 11.58 10.42 -6.93
C LEU A 228 10.36 9.65 -6.43
N LYS A 229 9.88 8.65 -7.19
CA LYS A 229 8.84 7.71 -6.74
C LYS A 229 9.27 7.04 -5.43
N SER A 230 10.48 6.46 -5.40
CA SER A 230 10.99 5.81 -4.19
C SER A 230 11.07 6.80 -3.02
N ALA A 231 11.62 8.00 -3.21
CA ALA A 231 11.68 8.99 -2.14
C ALA A 231 10.29 9.45 -1.66
N PHE A 232 9.32 9.57 -2.57
CA PHE A 232 7.95 9.98 -2.28
C PHE A 232 7.21 8.88 -1.51
N GLU A 233 7.22 7.63 -1.97
CA GLU A 233 6.62 6.50 -1.27
C GLU A 233 7.35 6.17 0.05
N ASP A 234 8.63 6.52 0.14
CA ASP A 234 9.42 6.45 1.38
C ASP A 234 9.10 7.57 2.38
N TYR A 235 8.25 8.53 2.02
CA TYR A 235 7.95 9.74 2.78
C TYR A 235 9.20 10.58 3.15
N LYS A 236 10.24 10.54 2.30
CA LYS A 236 11.46 11.38 2.43
C LYS A 236 11.27 12.77 1.86
N VAL A 237 10.23 12.94 1.04
CA VAL A 237 9.81 14.19 0.40
C VAL A 237 8.30 14.31 0.55
N ALA A 238 7.76 15.51 0.39
CA ALA A 238 6.32 15.75 0.44
C ALA A 238 5.90 16.80 -0.58
N ILE A 239 4.59 16.84 -0.86
CA ILE A 239 3.96 17.90 -1.64
C ILE A 239 3.09 18.71 -0.69
N ILE A 240 3.33 20.01 -0.63
CA ILE A 240 2.63 20.93 0.28
C ILE A 240 2.05 22.11 -0.49
N PRO A 241 1.07 22.85 0.06
CA PRO A 241 0.63 24.11 -0.50
C PRO A 241 1.81 25.07 -0.63
N ASP A 242 1.95 25.69 -1.79
CA ASP A 242 2.91 26.78 -1.95
C ASP A 242 2.34 28.10 -1.43
N THR A 243 1.09 28.39 -1.80
CA THR A 243 0.37 29.59 -1.33
C THR A 243 -1.00 29.18 -0.82
N ILE A 244 -1.21 29.27 0.49
CA ILE A 244 -2.47 28.86 1.16
C ILE A 244 -3.65 29.74 0.71
N GLU A 245 -3.37 30.96 0.26
CA GLU A 245 -4.38 31.93 -0.18
C GLU A 245 -4.80 31.73 -1.66
N ALA A 246 -4.04 30.98 -2.46
CA ALA A 246 -4.31 30.78 -3.88
C ALA A 246 -5.52 29.85 -4.10
N HIS A 247 -6.42 30.27 -4.99
CA HIS A 247 -7.56 29.46 -5.45
C HIS A 247 -7.50 29.31 -6.97
N PRO A 248 -7.28 28.09 -7.50
CA PRO A 248 -7.04 26.83 -6.79
C PRO A 248 -5.65 26.79 -6.12
N CYS A 249 -5.53 26.03 -5.03
CA CYS A 249 -4.29 25.90 -4.27
C CYS A 249 -3.15 25.39 -5.18
N GLU A 250 -2.06 26.15 -5.24
CA GLU A 250 -0.81 25.73 -5.89
C GLU A 250 -0.01 24.88 -4.91
N TYR A 251 0.75 23.90 -5.43
CA TYR A 251 1.56 23.02 -4.62
C TYR A 251 3.04 23.18 -4.96
N LYS A 252 3.90 22.88 -3.99
CA LYS A 252 5.34 22.75 -4.17
C LYS A 252 5.85 21.43 -3.61
N PHE A 253 6.98 21.00 -4.15
CA PHE A 253 7.71 19.84 -3.71
C PHE A 253 8.71 20.24 -2.62
N VAL A 254 8.78 19.50 -1.52
CA VAL A 254 9.72 19.74 -0.43
C VAL A 254 10.47 18.47 -0.05
N VAL A 255 11.75 18.61 0.23
CA VAL A 255 12.61 17.53 0.73
C VAL A 255 12.65 17.59 2.25
N LEU A 256 12.25 16.49 2.90
CA LEU A 256 12.18 16.39 4.35
C LEU A 256 13.38 15.62 4.93
N ASP A 257 13.93 14.68 4.17
CA ASP A 257 15.16 13.97 4.53
C ASP A 257 16.39 14.69 3.91
N PRO A 258 17.24 15.37 4.70
CA PRO A 258 18.39 16.08 4.16
C PRO A 258 19.42 15.15 3.51
N ASN A 259 19.43 13.86 3.85
CA ASN A 259 20.42 12.92 3.34
C ASN A 259 20.27 12.65 1.83
N ILE A 260 19.11 12.98 1.26
CA ILE A 260 18.84 12.74 -0.16
C ILE A 260 19.06 13.97 -1.06
N LEU A 261 19.34 15.16 -0.50
CA LEU A 261 19.44 16.42 -1.26
C LEU A 261 20.41 16.32 -2.45
N ASN A 262 21.57 15.70 -2.25
CA ASN A 262 22.60 15.54 -3.28
C ASN A 262 22.36 14.37 -4.24
N LEU A 263 21.33 13.55 -4.02
CA LEU A 263 21.02 12.43 -4.89
C LEU A 263 20.40 12.92 -6.20
N ARG A 264 20.70 12.22 -7.29
CA ARG A 264 20.18 12.54 -8.63
C ARG A 264 18.79 11.95 -8.82
N VAL A 265 17.89 12.77 -9.34
CA VAL A 265 16.54 12.39 -9.78
C VAL A 265 16.53 12.06 -11.27
N LYS A 266 17.27 12.83 -12.08
CA LYS A 266 17.58 12.58 -13.49
C LYS A 266 19.06 12.91 -13.73
N VAL A 267 19.56 12.65 -14.95
CA VAL A 267 20.96 12.90 -15.34
C VAL A 267 21.42 14.32 -14.96
N GLU A 268 20.54 15.31 -15.08
CA GLU A 268 20.85 16.74 -14.91
C GLU A 268 20.18 17.39 -13.70
N MET A 269 19.57 16.61 -12.79
CA MET A 269 18.74 17.19 -11.72
C MET A 269 18.88 16.46 -10.38
N THR A 270 19.10 17.21 -9.30
CA THR A 270 19.16 16.69 -7.92
C THR A 270 17.87 16.95 -7.14
N PHE A 271 17.75 16.35 -5.95
CA PHE A 271 16.65 16.66 -5.03
C PHE A 271 16.75 18.08 -4.46
N ASP A 272 17.96 18.60 -4.25
CA ASP A 272 18.17 19.98 -3.79
C ASP A 272 17.59 21.00 -4.76
N GLU A 273 17.83 20.81 -6.07
CA GLU A 273 17.29 21.68 -7.12
C GLU A 273 15.76 21.60 -7.28
N LEU A 274 15.16 20.49 -6.82
CA LEU A 274 13.70 20.32 -6.79
C LEU A 274 13.06 20.86 -5.52
N ASN A 275 13.82 21.01 -4.44
CA ASN A 275 13.30 21.43 -3.16
C ASN A 275 12.73 22.86 -3.23
N GLY A 276 11.49 23.04 -2.78
CA GLY A 276 10.75 24.29 -2.86
C GLY A 276 10.15 24.60 -4.24
N ARG A 277 10.37 23.76 -5.26
CA ARG A 277 9.86 24.01 -6.61
C ARG A 277 8.37 23.78 -6.70
N ARG A 278 7.66 24.70 -7.35
CA ARG A 278 6.22 24.57 -7.65
C ARG A 278 5.94 23.40 -8.59
N LEU A 279 4.87 22.67 -8.32
CA LEU A 279 4.31 21.68 -9.23
C LEU A 279 3.63 22.39 -10.39
N ILE A 280 3.87 21.88 -11.60
CA ILE A 280 3.26 22.36 -12.83
C ILE A 280 2.31 21.27 -13.31
N PHE A 281 1.01 21.45 -13.08
CA PHE A 281 0.00 20.58 -13.67
C PHE A 281 -0.10 20.84 -15.17
N ARG A 282 -0.55 19.83 -15.93
CA ARG A 282 -0.58 19.90 -17.39
C ARG A 282 -1.42 21.10 -17.85
N PRO A 283 -0.87 22.00 -18.68
CA PRO A 283 -1.64 23.13 -19.22
C PRO A 283 -2.89 22.66 -19.97
N GLY A 284 -4.02 23.32 -19.76
CA GLY A 284 -5.29 22.95 -20.38
C GLY A 284 -5.97 21.71 -19.79
N CYS A 285 -5.48 21.21 -18.65
CA CYS A 285 -6.10 20.11 -17.91
C CYS A 285 -6.35 20.52 -16.46
N ASP A 286 -7.60 20.45 -16.03
CA ASP A 286 -8.00 20.80 -14.65
C ASP A 286 -7.76 19.66 -13.66
N PHE A 287 -7.24 18.52 -14.13
CA PHE A 287 -6.98 17.37 -13.30
C PHE A 287 -5.85 17.66 -12.29
N LYS A 288 -6.14 17.39 -11.02
CA LYS A 288 -5.19 17.46 -9.91
C LYS A 288 -5.41 16.25 -9.00
N PRO A 289 -4.34 15.77 -8.34
CA PRO A 289 -4.50 14.79 -7.27
C PRO A 289 -5.42 15.30 -6.17
N ASN A 290 -6.06 14.38 -5.46
CA ASN A 290 -6.93 14.72 -4.36
C ASN A 290 -6.12 15.35 -3.23
N TRP A 291 -6.51 16.56 -2.81
CA TRP A 291 -5.77 17.31 -1.80
C TRP A 291 -5.73 16.60 -0.44
N ARG A 292 -6.74 15.78 -0.11
CA ARG A 292 -6.79 15.02 1.15
C ARG A 292 -5.76 13.89 1.16
N PHE A 293 -5.54 13.24 0.02
CA PHE A 293 -4.45 12.26 -0.11
C PHE A 293 -3.08 12.94 0.02
N LEU A 294 -2.88 14.08 -0.65
CA LEU A 294 -1.63 14.85 -0.52
C LEU A 294 -1.39 15.30 0.92
N HIS A 295 -2.45 15.76 1.60
CA HIS A 295 -2.39 16.17 3.00
C HIS A 295 -2.05 15.00 3.93
N PHE A 296 -2.64 13.82 3.73
CA PHE A 296 -2.28 12.61 4.46
C PHE A 296 -0.82 12.25 4.27
N HIS A 297 -0.36 12.22 3.02
CA HIS A 297 1.03 11.91 2.70
C HIS A 297 2.00 12.87 3.42
N TYR A 298 1.74 14.18 3.32
CA TYR A 298 2.48 15.20 4.02
C TYR A 298 2.46 15.01 5.54
N ALA A 299 1.30 14.73 6.14
CA ALA A 299 1.16 14.55 7.58
C ALA A 299 1.99 13.37 8.09
N VAL A 300 1.97 12.25 7.37
CA VAL A 300 2.80 11.07 7.68
C VAL A 300 4.28 11.39 7.52
N ALA A 301 4.66 12.02 6.41
CA ALA A 301 6.05 12.36 6.13
C ALA A 301 6.65 13.30 7.19
N MET A 302 5.89 14.31 7.62
CA MET A 302 6.32 15.21 8.69
C MET A 302 6.45 14.51 10.03
N ARG A 303 5.51 13.62 10.39
CA ARG A 303 5.60 12.84 11.64
C ARG A 303 6.86 11.98 11.67
N LEU A 304 7.14 11.28 10.57
CA LEU A 304 8.36 10.48 10.40
C LEU A 304 9.63 11.35 10.45
N ALA A 305 9.63 12.49 9.77
CA ALA A 305 10.77 13.40 9.78
C ALA A 305 11.06 13.93 11.18
N LEU A 306 10.03 14.34 11.93
CA LEU A 306 10.15 14.83 13.31
C LEU A 306 10.67 13.77 14.29
N GLN A 307 10.29 12.49 14.10
CA GLN A 307 10.79 11.38 14.92
C GLN A 307 12.27 11.10 14.67
N LYS A 308 12.70 11.12 13.40
CA LYS A 308 14.12 10.90 13.02
C LYS A 308 15.02 12.07 13.39
N SER A 309 14.50 13.29 13.32
CA SER A 309 15.27 14.52 13.53
C SER A 309 15.49 14.84 15.00
N GLY A 310 15.78 13.85 15.86
CA GLY A 310 15.98 14.02 17.32
C GLY A 310 16.95 15.14 17.74
N SER A 311 17.66 15.78 16.80
CA SER A 311 18.33 17.07 16.95
C SER A 311 18.33 18.00 15.71
N SER A 312 17.74 17.64 14.57
CA SER A 312 17.71 18.45 13.32
C SER A 312 16.36 19.13 13.10
N ARG A 313 15.94 19.94 14.09
CA ARG A 313 14.60 20.55 14.15
C ARG A 313 14.38 21.67 13.11
N GLU A 314 15.44 22.17 12.49
CA GLU A 314 15.43 23.37 11.65
C GLU A 314 14.67 23.20 10.33
N LEU A 315 14.90 22.11 9.58
CA LEU A 315 14.22 21.85 8.30
C LEU A 315 12.70 21.71 8.47
N SER A 316 12.27 20.94 9.47
CA SER A 316 10.85 20.80 9.81
C SER A 316 10.23 22.12 10.26
N GLN A 317 10.99 22.98 10.97
CA GLN A 317 10.48 24.25 11.45
C GLN A 317 10.29 25.25 10.30
N GLY A 318 11.18 25.24 9.30
CA GLY A 318 11.05 26.02 8.06
C GLY A 318 9.75 25.66 7.33
N VAL A 319 9.56 24.37 7.01
CA VAL A 319 8.34 23.89 6.35
C VAL A 319 7.08 24.23 7.15
N LEU A 320 7.06 23.96 8.47
CA LEU A 320 5.90 24.26 9.32
C LEU A 320 5.56 25.76 9.40
N SER A 321 6.56 26.63 9.26
CA SER A 321 6.34 28.08 9.30
C SER A 321 5.62 28.61 8.04
N GLU A 322 5.74 27.89 6.93
CA GLU A 322 5.10 28.23 5.65
C GLU A 322 3.66 27.73 5.55
N LEU A 323 3.23 26.87 6.49
CA LEU A 323 1.92 26.23 6.46
C LEU A 323 0.88 26.99 7.28
N GLY A 324 -0.37 26.86 6.85
CA GLY A 324 -1.53 27.50 7.48
C GLY A 324 -2.79 26.67 7.30
N GLY A 325 -3.83 27.04 8.05
CA GLY A 325 -5.09 26.31 8.09
C GLY A 325 -4.90 24.83 8.40
N VAL A 326 -5.61 23.98 7.65
CA VAL A 326 -5.63 22.53 7.82
C VAL A 326 -4.28 21.83 7.61
N TRP A 327 -3.33 22.47 6.91
CA TRP A 327 -2.00 21.89 6.66
C TRP A 327 -1.03 22.13 7.82
N LYS A 328 -1.27 23.14 8.65
CA LYS A 328 -0.47 23.40 9.85
C LYS A 328 -0.83 22.42 10.97
N ASP A 329 -2.11 22.10 11.09
CA ASP A 329 -2.62 21.12 12.04
C ASP A 329 -3.27 19.95 11.30
N PRO A 330 -2.53 18.85 11.05
CA PRO A 330 -3.07 17.72 10.31
C PRO A 330 -4.26 17.03 11.01
N THR A 331 -4.45 17.28 12.31
CA THR A 331 -5.54 16.71 13.08
C THR A 331 -6.92 17.26 12.71
N MET A 332 -6.96 18.37 11.94
CA MET A 332 -8.17 18.92 11.36
C MET A 332 -8.78 18.04 10.25
N VAL A 333 -7.98 17.14 9.66
CA VAL A 333 -8.40 16.26 8.56
C VAL A 333 -8.30 14.80 8.97
N ILE A 334 -7.23 14.42 9.68
CA ILE A 334 -6.93 13.03 10.03
C ILE A 334 -6.81 12.94 11.54
N ASN A 335 -7.57 12.06 12.18
CA ASN A 335 -7.49 11.89 13.63
C ASN A 335 -6.04 11.61 14.09
N ALA A 336 -5.59 12.28 15.16
CA ALA A 336 -4.22 12.15 15.66
C ALA A 336 -3.84 10.69 16.01
N GLU A 337 -4.76 9.95 16.65
CA GLU A 337 -4.54 8.56 17.03
C GLU A 337 -4.39 7.66 15.80
N LEU A 338 -5.16 7.94 14.75
CA LEU A 338 -5.09 7.22 13.48
C LEU A 338 -3.79 7.53 12.74
N LEU A 339 -3.37 8.80 12.70
CA LEU A 339 -2.11 9.22 12.09
C LEU A 339 -0.91 8.56 12.80
N ASP A 340 -0.89 8.61 14.13
CA ASP A 340 0.17 7.99 14.93
C ASP A 340 0.14 6.45 14.80
N GLY A 341 -1.05 5.85 14.74
CA GLY A 341 -1.22 4.43 14.46
C GLY A 341 -0.70 4.03 13.08
N PHE A 342 -0.98 4.84 12.06
CA PHE A 342 -0.49 4.62 10.70
C PHE A 342 1.04 4.72 10.61
N VAL A 343 1.64 5.75 11.22
CA VAL A 343 3.10 5.91 11.26
C VAL A 343 3.76 4.70 11.90
N ARG A 344 3.25 4.24 13.04
CA ARG A 344 3.75 3.04 13.72
C ARG A 344 3.61 1.78 12.86
N ALA A 345 2.46 1.60 12.21
CA ALA A 345 2.19 0.48 11.32
C ALA A 345 3.15 0.48 10.12
N LEU A 346 3.39 1.65 9.53
CA LEU A 346 4.29 1.82 8.40
C LEU A 346 5.75 1.55 8.78
N GLU A 347 6.22 2.06 9.92
CA GLU A 347 7.57 1.76 10.43
C GLU A 347 7.74 0.27 10.70
N ALA A 348 6.72 -0.38 11.28
CA ALA A 348 6.70 -1.82 11.45
C ALA A 348 6.82 -2.54 10.12
N TYR A 349 5.95 -2.22 9.16
CA TYR A 349 5.95 -2.79 7.82
C TYR A 349 7.33 -2.66 7.13
N ARG A 350 7.96 -1.49 7.25
CA ARG A 350 9.30 -1.24 6.69
C ARG A 350 10.39 -2.06 7.37
N GLY A 351 10.39 -2.10 8.70
CA GLY A 351 11.37 -2.88 9.46
C GLY A 351 11.34 -4.36 9.09
N ILE A 352 10.17 -4.88 8.73
CA ILE A 352 9.98 -6.26 8.24
C ILE A 352 10.62 -6.43 6.87
N TRP A 353 10.27 -5.54 5.95
CA TRP A 353 10.73 -5.61 4.57
C TRP A 353 12.26 -5.45 4.46
N GLU A 354 12.84 -4.57 5.27
CA GLU A 354 14.30 -4.39 5.35
C GLU A 354 15.02 -5.62 5.91
N LYS A 355 14.46 -6.27 6.95
CA LYS A 355 15.03 -7.51 7.51
C LYS A 355 15.01 -8.63 6.47
N LYS A 356 13.91 -8.76 5.72
CA LYS A 356 13.77 -9.72 4.63
C LYS A 356 14.83 -9.49 3.54
N MET A 357 14.95 -8.27 3.04
CA MET A 357 15.93 -7.93 2.00
C MET A 357 17.38 -8.20 2.44
N LYS A 358 17.70 -7.93 3.72
CA LYS A 358 19.01 -8.28 4.27
C LYS A 358 19.23 -9.78 4.32
N ALA A 359 18.26 -10.57 4.78
CA ALA A 359 18.36 -12.02 4.83
C ALA A 359 18.60 -12.63 3.44
N GLU A 360 17.86 -12.17 2.42
CA GLU A 360 18.03 -12.61 1.02
C GLU A 360 19.42 -12.27 0.46
N GLN A 361 19.95 -11.08 0.74
CA GLN A 361 21.31 -10.70 0.34
C GLN A 361 22.43 -11.45 1.07
N THR A 362 22.17 -11.89 2.31
CA THR A 362 23.16 -12.63 3.11
C THR A 362 23.22 -14.09 2.63
N SER A 363 22.07 -14.69 2.36
CA SER A 363 21.96 -16.03 1.75
C SER A 363 22.61 -16.09 0.36
N ALA A 364 22.42 -15.07 -0.48
CA ALA A 364 23.06 -15.00 -1.80
C ALA A 364 24.59 -14.92 -1.73
N LYS A 365 25.15 -14.19 -0.76
CA LYS A 365 26.60 -14.08 -0.55
C LYS A 365 27.21 -15.35 0.05
N GLU A 366 26.48 -16.06 0.90
CA GLU A 366 26.93 -17.34 1.47
C GLU A 366 26.91 -18.46 0.42
N GLY A 367 26.00 -18.42 -0.55
CA GLY A 367 26.01 -19.30 -1.72
C GLY A 367 27.25 -19.10 -2.59
N GLU A 368 27.63 -17.84 -2.89
CA GLU A 368 28.82 -17.53 -3.71
C GLU A 368 30.15 -17.88 -3.02
N LEU A 369 30.22 -17.87 -1.68
CA LEU A 369 31.41 -18.27 -0.91
C LEU A 369 31.54 -19.79 -0.72
N SER A 370 30.53 -20.56 -1.12
CA SER A 370 30.52 -22.03 -1.00
C SER A 370 30.88 -22.76 -2.31
N GLU A 371 31.06 -22.02 -3.41
CA GLU A 371 31.43 -22.54 -4.73
C GLU A 371 32.93 -22.36 -5.08
N ASP A 372 33.76 -21.86 -4.16
CA ASP A 372 35.23 -21.76 -4.32
C ASP A 372 36.01 -22.90 -3.66
#